data_AF-A0A397J1M7-F1
#
_entry.id   AF-A0A397J1M7-F1
#
_cell.length_a   1.000
_cell.length_b   1.000
_cell.length_c   1.000
_cell.angle_alpha   90.00
_cell.angle_beta   90.00
_cell.angle_gamma   90.00
#
_symmetry.space_group_name_H-M   'P 1'
#
loop_
_entity.id
_entity.type
_entity.pdbx_description
1 polymer ?
#
loop_
_entity_poly.entity_id
_entity_poly.type
_entity_poly.pdbx_seq_one_letter_code
_entity_poly.pdbx_strand_id
1 'polypeptide(L)'
;MYSRVDRFSDKGKILAYTETLNATQIAKKMERDPTTIRRFISKYKETGKTENLPRSGRSPTLNDDKKDALVNEATKKRRAPLHELSISWPKLRCNNC
;
A
#
# COMPACT_ATOMS: atom_id res chain seq x y z
N MET A 1 -32.38 2.05 13.96
CA MET A 1 -32.48 2.03 12.48
C MET A 1 -31.27 2.78 11.93
N TYR A 2 -30.11 2.11 11.78
CA TYR A 2 -28.90 2.75 11.25
C TYR A 2 -28.82 2.53 9.74
N SER A 3 -28.74 3.63 9.01
CA SER A 3 -28.88 3.72 7.57
C SER A 3 -27.77 3.00 6.78
N ARG A 4 -28.13 2.56 5.58
CA ARG A 4 -27.39 1.77 4.56
C ARG A 4 -26.07 2.38 4.03
N VAL A 5 -25.43 3.30 4.75
CA VAL A 5 -24.36 4.21 4.27
C VAL A 5 -22.93 3.74 4.60
N ASP A 6 -22.76 2.68 5.39
CA ASP A 6 -21.45 2.24 5.90
C ASP A 6 -20.72 1.21 5.03
N ARG A 7 -20.92 1.23 3.71
CA ARG A 7 -20.17 0.35 2.77
C ARG A 7 -18.94 1.00 2.14
N PHE A 8 -18.67 2.27 2.43
CA PHE A 8 -17.46 2.95 1.95
C PHE A 8 -16.37 2.97 3.02
N SER A 9 -15.14 2.64 2.63
CA SER A 9 -13.95 2.93 3.45
C SER A 9 -13.89 4.42 3.78
N ASP A 10 -13.26 4.80 4.90
CA ASP A 10 -13.10 6.20 5.32
C ASP A 10 -12.63 7.11 4.17
N LYS A 11 -11.71 6.60 3.33
CA LYS A 11 -11.20 7.29 2.15
C LYS A 11 -12.23 7.45 1.04
N GLY A 12 -13.06 6.43 0.81
CA GLY A 12 -14.19 6.51 -0.12
C GLY A 12 -15.24 7.53 0.33
N LYS A 13 -15.51 7.59 1.65
CA LYS A 13 -16.41 8.61 2.24
C LYS A 13 -15.86 10.02 2.02
N ILE A 14 -14.56 10.24 2.21
CA ILE A 14 -13.91 11.53 1.95
C ILE A 14 -14.13 11.96 0.50
N LEU A 15 -13.91 11.07 -0.48
CA LEU A 15 -14.10 11.38 -1.90
C LEU A 15 -15.55 11.75 -2.23
N ALA A 16 -16.52 10.99 -1.73
CA ALA A 16 -17.93 11.30 -1.94
C ALA A 16 -18.29 12.72 -1.42
N TYR A 17 -17.69 13.15 -0.30
CA TYR A 17 -17.94 14.50 0.21
C TYR A 17 -17.21 15.61 -0.54
N THR A 18 -16.16 15.32 -1.32
CA THR A 18 -15.46 16.37 -2.08
C THR A 18 -16.32 17.02 -3.17
N GLU A 19 -17.40 16.37 -3.60
CA GLU A 19 -18.37 16.94 -4.55
C GLU A 19 -19.20 18.07 -3.95
N THR A 20 -19.35 18.10 -2.62
CA THR A 20 -20.33 18.97 -1.92
C THR A 20 -19.72 19.84 -0.82
N LEU A 21 -18.61 19.43 -0.24
CA LEU A 21 -18.02 20.04 0.96
C LEU A 21 -16.54 20.38 0.75
N ASN A 22 -16.09 21.43 1.43
CA ASN A 22 -14.67 21.76 1.48
C ASN A 22 -13.90 20.85 2.46
N ALA A 23 -12.58 20.76 2.31
CA ALA A 23 -11.75 19.86 3.12
C ALA A 23 -11.91 20.07 4.65
N THR A 24 -12.13 21.30 5.10
CA THR A 24 -12.33 21.63 6.51
C THR A 24 -13.68 21.13 7.04
N GLN A 25 -14.75 21.24 6.24
CA GLN A 25 -16.07 20.72 6.56
C GLN A 25 -16.07 19.19 6.58
N ILE A 26 -15.39 18.56 5.62
CA ILE A 26 -15.21 17.11 5.59
C ILE A 26 -14.47 16.64 6.85
N ALA A 27 -13.41 17.34 7.24
CA ALA A 27 -12.64 17.05 8.44
C ALA A 27 -13.49 17.10 9.71
N LYS A 28 -14.32 18.14 9.87
CA LYS A 28 -15.27 18.24 11.00
C LYS A 28 -16.31 17.12 10.98
N LYS A 29 -16.88 16.82 9.81
CA LYS A 29 -17.92 15.79 9.65
C LYS A 29 -17.42 14.37 9.92
N MET A 30 -16.16 14.10 9.59
CA MET A 30 -15.51 12.81 9.78
C MET A 30 -14.72 12.72 11.10
N GLU A 31 -14.71 13.79 11.90
CA GLU A 31 -13.89 13.92 13.12
C GLU A 31 -12.41 13.58 12.89
N ARG A 32 -11.86 14.09 11.78
CA ARG A 32 -10.45 13.89 11.40
C ARG A 32 -9.71 15.22 11.36
N ASP A 33 -8.39 15.11 11.46
CA ASP A 33 -7.52 16.27 11.32
C ASP A 33 -7.62 16.90 9.91
N PRO A 34 -7.82 18.23 9.79
CA PRO A 34 -7.94 18.91 8.51
C PRO A 34 -6.73 18.74 7.58
N THR A 35 -5.51 18.64 8.13
CA THR A 35 -4.30 18.45 7.32
C THR A 35 -4.28 17.07 6.69
N THR A 36 -4.80 16.05 7.40
CA THR A 36 -4.94 14.69 6.88
C THR A 36 -5.89 14.63 5.69
N ILE A 37 -7.06 15.28 5.80
CA ILE A 37 -8.03 15.36 4.69
C ILE A 37 -7.42 16.08 3.49
N ARG A 38 -6.76 17.23 3.71
CA ARG A 38 -6.09 17.98 2.63
C ARG A 38 -5.02 17.15 1.93
N ARG A 39 -4.11 16.52 2.69
CA ARG A 39 -3.05 15.66 2.13
C ARG A 39 -3.63 14.51 1.32
N PHE A 40 -4.69 13.88 1.83
CA PHE A 40 -5.36 12.80 1.11
C PHE A 40 -5.96 13.29 -0.22
N ILE A 41 -6.69 14.41 -0.21
CA ILE A 41 -7.29 14.96 -1.44
C ILE A 41 -6.22 15.36 -2.46
N SER A 42 -5.15 16.04 -2.03
CA SER A 42 -4.03 16.39 -2.92
C SER A 42 -3.40 15.15 -3.55
N LYS A 43 -3.06 14.15 -2.74
CA LYS A 43 -2.50 12.88 -3.22
C LYS A 43 -3.46 12.17 -4.19
N TYR A 44 -4.75 12.20 -3.92
CA TYR A 44 -5.74 11.57 -4.79
C TYR A 44 -5.84 12.28 -6.14
N LYS A 45 -5.78 13.62 -6.17
CA LYS A 45 -5.74 14.39 -7.43
C LYS A 45 -4.50 14.09 -8.27
N GLU A 46 -3.36 13.85 -7.62
CA GLU A 46 -2.10 13.52 -8.30
C GLU A 46 -2.06 12.07 -8.82
N THR A 47 -2.55 11.11 -8.03
CA THR A 47 -2.34 9.68 -8.29
C THR A 47 -3.58 8.92 -8.76
N GLY A 48 -4.77 9.47 -8.54
CA GLY A 48 -6.06 8.78 -8.75
C GLY A 48 -6.30 7.58 -7.82
N LYS A 49 -5.40 7.31 -6.87
CA LYS A 49 -5.43 6.12 -6.02
C LYS A 49 -5.76 6.48 -4.58
N THR A 50 -6.62 5.67 -3.97
CA THR A 50 -6.93 5.75 -2.53
C THR A 50 -5.96 4.96 -1.67
N GLU A 51 -5.17 4.07 -2.28
CA GLU A 51 -4.21 3.21 -1.59
C GLU A 51 -3.05 4.01 -0.98
N ASN A 52 -2.52 3.52 0.15
CA ASN A 52 -1.30 4.07 0.71
C ASN A 52 -0.13 3.66 -0.19
N LEU A 53 0.78 4.60 -0.45
CA LEU A 53 1.99 4.26 -1.17
C LEU A 53 2.82 3.32 -0.28
N PRO A 54 3.52 2.34 -0.86
CA PRO A 54 4.50 1.57 -0.11
C PRO A 54 5.52 2.52 0.49
N ARG A 55 5.94 2.26 1.73
CA ARG A 55 6.98 3.06 2.37
C ARG A 55 8.27 2.92 1.57
N SER A 56 8.94 4.05 1.32
CA SER A 56 10.25 4.06 0.66
C SER A 56 11.23 3.15 1.42
N GLY A 57 12.08 2.44 0.68
CA GLY A 57 13.07 1.52 1.23
C GLY A 57 12.57 0.12 1.58
N ARG A 58 11.25 -0.13 1.64
CA ARG A 58 10.72 -1.50 1.84
C ARG A 58 10.47 -2.18 0.50
N SER A 59 11.20 -3.26 0.23
CA SER A 59 10.96 -4.10 -0.94
C SER A 59 9.54 -4.67 -0.94
N PRO A 60 8.88 -4.78 -2.11
CA PRO A 60 7.57 -5.39 -2.21
C PRO A 60 7.62 -6.86 -1.77
N THR A 61 6.61 -7.30 -1.01
CA THR A 61 6.43 -8.71 -0.64
C THR A 61 6.37 -9.58 -1.90
N LEU A 62 6.99 -10.76 -1.85
CA LEU A 62 6.85 -11.76 -2.90
C LEU A 62 5.41 -12.29 -2.92
N ASN A 63 4.85 -12.49 -4.11
CA ASN A 63 3.63 -13.28 -4.28
C ASN A 63 3.89 -14.74 -3.86
N ASP A 64 2.84 -15.47 -3.49
CA ASP A 64 2.93 -16.86 -3.04
C ASP A 64 3.53 -17.77 -4.10
N ASP A 65 3.14 -17.65 -5.38
CA ASP A 65 3.78 -18.39 -6.49
C ASP A 65 5.31 -18.15 -6.56
N LYS A 66 5.72 -16.91 -6.26
CA LYS A 66 7.14 -16.53 -6.27
C LYS A 66 7.86 -17.04 -5.03
N LYS A 67 7.18 -17.16 -3.89
CA LYS A 67 7.73 -17.80 -2.70
C LYS A 67 7.92 -19.29 -2.95
N ASP A 68 6.94 -19.97 -3.52
CA ASP A 68 6.99 -21.40 -3.79
C ASP A 68 8.09 -21.73 -4.81
N ALA A 69 8.22 -20.93 -5.86
CA ALA A 69 9.32 -21.05 -6.82
C ALA A 69 10.69 -20.86 -6.15
N LEU A 70 10.83 -19.87 -5.25
CA LEU A 70 12.07 -19.65 -4.50
C LEU A 70 12.39 -20.83 -3.58
N VAL A 71 11.40 -21.34 -2.82
CA VAL A 71 11.58 -22.49 -1.93
C VAL A 71 11.97 -23.72 -2.73
N ASN A 72 11.35 -23.96 -3.89
CA ASN A 72 11.70 -25.06 -4.78
C ASN A 72 13.13 -24.94 -5.31
N GLU A 73 13.57 -23.74 -5.70
CA GLU A 73 14.95 -23.53 -6.16
C GLU A 73 15.97 -23.73 -5.03
N ALA A 74 15.71 -23.16 -3.84
CA ALA A 74 16.55 -23.36 -2.66
C ALA A 74 16.60 -24.84 -2.26
N THR A 75 15.49 -25.57 -2.40
CA THR A 75 15.40 -27.00 -2.12
C THR A 75 16.15 -27.85 -3.14
N LYS A 76 16.24 -27.42 -4.41
CA LYS A 76 17.09 -28.07 -5.42
C LYS A 76 18.56 -27.77 -5.19
N LYS A 77 18.89 -26.54 -4.78
CA LYS A 77 20.26 -26.05 -4.52
C LYS A 77 20.56 -25.97 -3.02
N ARG A 78 20.31 -27.06 -2.26
CA ARG A 78 20.34 -27.05 -0.77
C ARG A 78 21.63 -26.55 -0.12
N ARG A 79 22.76 -26.59 -0.84
CA ARG A 79 24.08 -26.18 -0.35
C ARG A 79 24.58 -24.87 -0.98
N ALA A 80 23.82 -24.26 -1.87
CA ALA A 80 24.23 -23.02 -2.50
C ALA A 80 24.15 -21.87 -1.49
N PRO A 81 25.16 -20.98 -1.42
CA PRO A 81 25.08 -19.77 -0.62
C PRO A 81 23.96 -18.85 -1.14
N LEU A 82 23.42 -18.03 -0.24
CA LEU A 82 22.32 -17.11 -0.57
C LEU A 82 22.65 -16.18 -1.75
N HIS A 83 23.93 -15.77 -1.89
CA HIS A 83 24.38 -14.97 -3.03
C HIS A 83 24.02 -15.65 -4.36
N GLU A 84 24.29 -16.95 -4.53
CA GLU A 84 24.00 -17.66 -5.78
C GLU A 84 22.50 -17.71 -6.09
N LEU A 85 21.67 -17.89 -5.06
CA LEU A 85 20.21 -17.82 -5.18
C LEU A 85 19.72 -16.40 -5.49
N SER A 86 20.41 -15.37 -5.01
CA SER A 86 20.07 -13.96 -5.28
C SER A 86 20.43 -13.50 -6.70
N ILE A 87 21.21 -14.28 -7.46
CA ILE A 87 21.46 -14.03 -8.88
C ILE A 87 20.18 -14.24 -9.69
N SER A 88 19.50 -15.37 -9.49
CA SER A 88 18.20 -15.68 -10.08
C SER A 88 17.05 -14.89 -9.43
N TRP A 89 17.21 -14.48 -8.17
CA TRP A 89 16.23 -13.70 -7.42
C TRP A 89 16.77 -12.34 -6.94
N PRO A 90 16.78 -11.30 -7.80
CA PRO A 90 17.32 -9.98 -7.45
C PRO A 90 16.67 -9.33 -6.22
N LYS A 91 15.43 -9.71 -5.88
CA LYS A 91 14.72 -9.22 -4.69
C LYS A 91 15.31 -9.71 -3.36
N LEU A 92 16.17 -10.73 -3.40
CA LEU A 92 16.93 -11.23 -2.26
C LEU A 92 18.29 -10.55 -2.11
N ARG A 93 18.70 -9.72 -3.08
CA ARG A 93 19.97 -9.01 -2.99
C ARG A 93 19.89 -7.97 -1.89
N CYS A 94 20.83 -8.08 -0.95
CA CYS A 94 21.11 -7.02 -0.01
C CYS A 94 22.12 -6.07 -0.66
N ASN A 95 21.71 -4.84 -0.96
CA ASN A 95 22.60 -3.86 -1.58
C ASN A 95 23.42 -3.06 -0.55
N ASN A 96 23.09 -3.16 0.74
CA ASN A 96 23.79 -2.53 1.87
C ASN A 96 23.89 -3.52 3.04
N CYS A 97 24.49 -4.67 2.75
CA CYS A 97 25.14 -5.54 3.72
C CYS A 97 26.64 -5.36 3.46
#